data_AF-A0A7D9EAK9-F1
#
_entry.id   AF-A0A7D9EAK9-F1
#
_cell.length_a   1.000
_cell.length_b   1.000
_cell.length_c   1.000
_cell.angle_alpha   90.00
_cell.angle_beta   90.00
_cell.angle_gamma   90.00
#
_symmetry.space_group_name_H-M   'P 1'
#
loop_
_entity.id
_entity.type
_entity.pdbx_description
1 polymer ?
#
loop_
_entity_poly.entity_id
_entity_poly.type
_entity_poly.pdbx_seq_one_letter_code
_entity_poly.pdbx_strand_id
1 'polypeptide(L)'
;MVTEKKRKFLAPQKNAKQVAWDGSDSDSSFDDNVIPIGIARKKKKTAKCAWSQDEMDYIRDGIQMFGAGDWAAIRDHYPFQIAHQNSVKIKDKYRNMVKNGLIVEEQ
;
A
#
# COMPACT_ATOMS: atom_id res chain seq x y z
N MET A 1 18.59 29.96 0.93
CA MET A 1 19.47 29.11 0.11
C MET A 1 18.90 27.70 0.10
N VAL A 2 18.54 27.16 -1.08
CA VAL A 2 17.88 25.85 -1.23
C VAL A 2 18.97 24.76 -1.25
N THR A 3 18.86 23.74 -0.41
CA THR A 3 19.84 22.64 -0.35
C THR A 3 19.52 21.56 -1.37
N GLU A 4 20.40 21.40 -2.35
CA GLU A 4 20.24 20.43 -3.44
C GLU A 4 20.75 19.04 -3.00
N LYS A 5 19.83 18.07 -2.83
CA LYS A 5 20.17 16.69 -2.46
C LYS A 5 20.45 15.86 -3.71
N LYS A 6 21.69 15.86 -4.18
CA LYS A 6 22.14 15.01 -5.31
C LYS A 6 21.91 13.53 -4.99
N ARG A 7 21.13 12.85 -5.83
CA ARG A 7 20.98 11.39 -5.82
C ARG A 7 22.29 10.79 -6.32
N LYS A 8 22.95 9.99 -5.47
CA LYS A 8 24.17 9.26 -5.83
C LYS A 8 23.75 8.09 -6.74
N PHE A 9 23.92 8.22 -8.05
CA PHE A 9 23.83 7.06 -8.95
C PHE A 9 25.14 6.26 -8.80
N LEU A 10 25.03 4.95 -8.60
CA LEU A 10 26.17 4.04 -8.73
C LEU A 10 26.67 4.12 -10.17
N ALA A 11 27.98 4.30 -10.34
CA ALA A 11 28.60 4.37 -11.66
C ALA A 11 28.35 3.07 -12.44
N PRO A 12 28.06 3.15 -13.76
CA PRO A 12 27.93 1.98 -14.62
C PRO A 12 29.18 1.11 -14.54
N GLN A 13 29.00 -0.17 -14.20
CA GLN A 13 30.11 -1.11 -14.12
C GLN A 13 30.53 -1.50 -15.55
N LYS A 14 31.79 -1.25 -15.89
CA LYS A 14 32.35 -1.37 -17.25
C LYS A 14 32.33 -2.80 -17.80
N ASN A 15 32.17 -3.79 -16.92
CA ASN A 15 32.18 -5.21 -17.22
C ASN A 15 30.77 -5.85 -17.25
N ALA A 16 29.69 -5.08 -17.03
CA ALA A 16 28.34 -5.59 -17.13
C ALA A 16 28.02 -5.90 -18.61
N LYS A 17 27.92 -7.19 -18.94
CA LYS A 17 27.51 -7.65 -20.27
C LYS A 17 26.01 -7.96 -20.26
N GLN A 18 25.31 -7.50 -21.28
CA GLN A 18 23.89 -7.78 -21.50
C GLN A 18 23.72 -9.27 -21.83
N VAL A 19 23.22 -10.04 -20.88
CA VAL A 19 22.80 -11.44 -21.11
C VAL A 19 21.40 -11.42 -21.72
N ALA A 20 21.26 -12.01 -22.90
CA ALA A 20 19.96 -12.31 -23.48
C ALA A 20 19.43 -13.62 -22.86
N TRP A 21 18.17 -13.61 -22.44
CA TRP A 21 17.48 -14.82 -22.02
C TRP A 21 17.04 -15.59 -23.27
N ASP A 22 17.58 -16.79 -23.48
CA ASP A 22 17.10 -17.72 -24.50
C ASP A 22 16.83 -19.11 -23.91
N GLY A 23 15.73 -19.71 -24.36
CA GLY A 23 15.54 -21.15 -24.23
C GLY A 23 14.26 -21.63 -23.56
N SER A 24 13.14 -21.44 -24.26
CA SER A 24 12.14 -22.49 -24.45
C SER A 24 11.16 -22.77 -23.30
N ASP A 25 10.02 -22.06 -23.33
CA ASP A 25 8.72 -22.59 -22.92
C ASP A 25 7.73 -22.31 -24.07
N SER A 26 6.91 -23.30 -24.44
CA SER A 26 6.17 -23.30 -25.71
C SER A 26 4.96 -22.37 -25.70
N ASP A 27 5.13 -21.22 -26.38
CA ASP A 27 4.18 -20.37 -27.12
C ASP A 27 2.71 -20.29 -26.67
N SER A 28 2.43 -19.27 -25.86
CA SER A 28 1.31 -18.36 -26.15
C SER A 28 1.85 -16.95 -25.94
N SER A 29 2.36 -16.39 -27.03
CA SER A 29 2.97 -15.08 -27.12
C SER A 29 1.95 -13.98 -26.78
N PHE A 30 1.83 -13.64 -25.49
CA PHE A 30 1.20 -12.41 -25.05
C PHE A 30 2.23 -11.30 -25.30
N ASP A 31 2.06 -10.58 -26.42
CA ASP A 31 2.93 -9.51 -26.88
C ASP A 31 2.90 -8.31 -25.92
N ASP A 32 3.66 -8.39 -24.83
CA ASP A 32 3.80 -7.35 -23.80
C ASP A 32 4.63 -6.12 -24.27
N ASN A 33 4.97 -6.03 -25.56
CA ASN A 33 5.89 -5.00 -26.11
C ASN A 33 5.33 -4.10 -27.23
N VAL A 34 4.01 -3.95 -27.35
CA VAL A 34 3.41 -2.71 -27.91
C VAL A 34 3.01 -1.76 -26.78
N ILE A 35 3.84 -1.60 -25.74
CA ILE A 35 3.62 -0.53 -24.75
C ILE A 35 4.94 0.19 -24.48
N PRO A 36 5.11 1.45 -24.93
CA PRO A 36 6.37 2.17 -24.79
C PRO A 36 6.70 2.38 -23.30
N ILE A 37 7.78 1.71 -22.88
CA ILE A 37 8.49 1.88 -21.61
C ILE A 37 9.10 3.29 -21.61
N GLY A 38 8.29 4.27 -21.24
CA GLY A 38 8.69 5.68 -21.27
C GLY A 38 7.67 6.62 -20.65
N ILE A 39 6.41 6.19 -20.55
CA ILE A 39 5.42 6.90 -19.75
C ILE A 39 5.57 6.40 -18.32
N ALA A 40 6.64 6.85 -17.66
CA ALA A 40 6.69 6.87 -16.20
C ALA A 40 5.52 7.77 -15.76
N ARG A 41 4.33 7.16 -15.60
CA ARG A 41 3.16 7.79 -15.02
C ARG A 41 3.65 8.28 -13.66
N LYS A 42 3.96 9.58 -13.54
CA LYS A 42 4.19 10.24 -12.26
C LYS A 42 2.92 9.93 -11.48
N LYS A 43 2.95 8.90 -10.63
CA LYS A 43 1.85 8.61 -9.72
C LYS A 43 1.70 9.91 -8.95
N LYS A 44 0.64 10.67 -9.26
CA LYS A 44 0.25 11.84 -8.46
C LYS A 44 0.29 11.30 -7.04
N LYS A 45 1.13 11.90 -6.19
CA LYS A 45 1.19 11.53 -4.78
C LYS A 45 -0.22 11.84 -4.27
N THR A 46 -1.09 10.85 -4.26
CA THR A 46 -2.42 10.96 -3.69
C THR A 46 -2.18 11.46 -2.28
N ALA A 47 -2.78 12.61 -1.97
CA ALA A 47 -2.73 13.15 -0.63
C ALA A 47 -3.05 11.99 0.31
N LYS A 48 -2.15 11.72 1.26
CA LYS A 48 -2.36 10.63 2.21
C LYS A 48 -3.63 10.98 2.94
N CYS A 49 -4.69 10.22 2.70
CA CYS A 49 -5.94 10.40 3.43
C CYS A 49 -5.63 10.08 4.89
N ALA A 50 -5.69 11.13 5.71
CA ALA A 50 -5.44 11.01 7.13
C ALA A 50 -6.68 10.41 7.76
N TRP A 51 -6.48 9.39 8.59
CA TRP A 51 -7.55 8.81 9.38
C TRP A 51 -8.04 9.84 10.37
N SER A 52 -9.35 10.10 10.39
CA SER A 52 -9.97 10.94 11.42
C SER A 52 -9.99 10.21 12.77
N GLN A 53 -10.14 10.98 13.86
CA GLN A 53 -10.31 10.41 15.19
C GLN A 53 -11.60 9.58 15.27
N ASP A 54 -12.69 10.08 14.68
CA ASP A 54 -13.99 9.38 14.65
C ASP A 54 -13.89 8.00 14.00
N GLU A 55 -13.13 7.90 12.89
CA GLU A 55 -12.91 6.62 12.20
C GLU A 55 -12.09 5.65 13.06
N MET A 56 -11.12 6.17 13.82
CA MET A 56 -10.33 5.35 14.73
C MET A 56 -11.20 4.83 15.89
N ASP A 57 -12.16 5.62 16.35
CA ASP A 57 -13.09 5.22 17.39
C ASP A 57 -14.10 4.19 16.88
N TYR A 58 -14.61 4.33 15.65
CA TYR A 58 -15.44 3.29 15.01
C TYR A 58 -14.71 1.94 14.87
N ILE A 59 -13.40 1.97 14.63
CA ILE A 59 -12.60 0.74 14.60
C ILE A 59 -12.54 0.11 15.99
N ARG A 60 -12.33 0.90 17.04
CA ARG A 60 -12.27 0.41 18.42
C ARG A 60 -13.62 -0.18 18.84
N ASP A 61 -14.69 0.56 18.65
CA ASP A 61 -16.05 0.14 18.98
C ASP A 61 -16.45 -1.09 18.18
N GLY A 62 -16.14 -1.10 16.87
CA GLY A 62 -16.40 -2.24 16.01
C GLY A 62 -15.68 -3.51 16.47
N ILE A 63 -14.44 -3.41 16.93
CA ILE A 63 -13.72 -4.57 17.47
C ILE A 63 -14.29 -5.00 18.82
N GLN A 64 -14.74 -4.06 19.66
CA GLN A 64 -15.39 -4.39 20.93
C GLN A 64 -16.73 -5.11 20.71
N MET A 65 -17.48 -4.75 19.67
CA MET A 65 -18.80 -5.35 19.39
C MET A 65 -18.73 -6.64 18.56
N PHE A 66 -17.91 -6.68 17.51
CA PHE A 66 -17.84 -7.78 16.55
C PHE A 66 -16.60 -8.66 16.71
N GLY A 67 -15.60 -8.21 17.47
CA GLY A 67 -14.31 -8.89 17.61
C GLY A 67 -13.32 -8.61 16.47
N ALA A 68 -12.05 -8.96 16.69
CA ALA A 68 -10.94 -8.74 15.74
C ALA A 68 -10.91 -9.74 14.55
N GLY A 69 -12.07 -10.06 13.98
CA GLY A 69 -12.25 -11.03 12.89
C GLY A 69 -13.15 -10.52 11.77
N ASP A 70 -14.23 -9.83 12.13
CA ASP A 70 -15.32 -9.47 11.23
C ASP A 70 -15.21 -8.04 10.70
N TRP A 71 -14.09 -7.75 10.03
CA TRP A 71 -13.79 -6.44 9.44
C TRP A 71 -14.83 -5.98 8.41
N ALA A 72 -15.52 -6.92 7.75
CA ALA A 72 -16.62 -6.63 6.83
C ALA A 72 -17.86 -6.14 7.57
N ALA A 73 -18.22 -6.77 8.70
CA ALA A 73 -19.34 -6.31 9.53
C ALA A 73 -19.07 -4.91 10.08
N ILE A 74 -17.84 -4.64 10.55
CA ILE A 74 -17.44 -3.31 11.03
C ILE A 74 -17.56 -2.27 9.91
N ARG A 75 -17.12 -2.61 8.69
CA ARG A 75 -17.26 -1.73 7.52
C ARG A 75 -18.72 -1.38 7.24
N ASP A 76 -19.61 -2.36 7.28
CA ASP A 76 -21.02 -2.18 6.89
C ASP A 76 -21.83 -1.48 7.99
N HIS A 77 -21.41 -1.65 9.25
CA HIS A 77 -22.03 -1.02 10.42
C HIS A 77 -21.72 0.48 10.54
N TYR A 78 -20.51 0.93 10.15
CA TYR A 78 -20.07 2.31 10.33
C TYR A 78 -19.84 3.06 9.00
N PRO A 79 -20.23 4.34 8.92
CA PRO A 79 -20.01 5.15 7.73
C PRO A 79 -18.54 5.64 7.64
N PHE A 80 -17.64 4.78 7.18
CA PHE A 80 -16.26 5.16 6.87
C PHE A 80 -16.17 6.04 5.61
N GLN A 81 -15.13 6.86 5.51
CA GLN A 81 -14.82 7.54 4.25
C GLN A 81 -14.56 6.53 3.14
N ILE A 82 -14.90 6.89 1.89
CA ILE A 82 -14.72 6.03 0.70
C ILE A 82 -13.25 5.55 0.58
N ALA A 83 -12.29 6.34 1.05
CA ALA A 83 -10.87 5.98 1.06
C ALA A 83 -10.50 4.87 2.07
N HIS A 84 -11.30 4.73 3.13
CA HIS A 84 -11.06 3.86 4.29
C HIS A 84 -12.09 2.72 4.42
N GLN A 85 -13.12 2.70 3.57
CA GLN A 85 -14.18 1.70 3.56
C GLN A 85 -13.73 0.28 3.20
N ASN A 86 -12.46 0.03 2.87
CA ASN A 86 -12.02 -1.33 2.58
C ASN A 86 -11.70 -2.08 3.89
N SER A 87 -12.25 -3.28 4.06
CA SER A 87 -12.00 -4.15 5.23
C SER A 87 -10.50 -4.36 5.49
N VAL A 88 -9.69 -4.48 4.43
CA VAL A 88 -8.23 -4.57 4.53
C VAL A 88 -7.61 -3.31 5.13
N LYS A 89 -8.12 -2.12 4.76
CA LYS A 89 -7.63 -0.83 5.28
C LYS A 89 -7.94 -0.67 6.75
N ILE A 90 -9.14 -1.06 7.17
CA ILE A 90 -9.58 -1.08 8.57
C ILE A 90 -8.65 -2.00 9.38
N LYS A 91 -8.44 -3.24 8.91
CA LYS A 91 -7.55 -4.20 9.55
C LYS A 91 -6.11 -3.69 9.67
N ASP A 92 -5.54 -3.17 8.59
CA ASP A 92 -4.17 -2.64 8.60
C ASP A 92 -4.04 -1.42 9.52
N LYS A 93 -5.07 -0.57 9.60
CA LYS A 93 -5.09 0.56 10.53
C LYS A 93 -5.09 0.09 11.97
N TYR A 94 -5.95 -0.86 12.32
CA TYR A 94 -5.97 -1.47 13.66
C TYR A 94 -4.59 -2.05 14.01
N ARG A 95 -3.98 -2.84 13.11
CA ARG A 95 -2.64 -3.39 13.34
C ARG A 95 -1.58 -2.34 13.59
N ASN A 96 -1.61 -1.22 12.84
CA ASN A 96 -0.71 -0.10 13.07
C ASN A 96 -0.97 0.58 14.42
N MET A 97 -2.23 0.68 14.85
CA MET A 97 -2.58 1.24 16.17
C MET A 97 -2.07 0.36 17.30
N VAL A 98 -2.24 -0.96 17.20
CA VAL A 98 -1.71 -1.94 18.17
C VAL A 98 -0.18 -1.86 18.22
N LYS A 99 0.50 -1.88 17.05
CA LYS A 99 1.96 -1.80 16.98
C LYS A 99 2.53 -0.52 17.59
N ASN A 100 1.80 0.58 17.45
CA ASN A 100 2.21 1.88 18.00
C ASN A 100 1.82 2.04 19.48
N GLY A 101 1.18 1.04 20.11
CA GLY A 101 0.74 1.11 21.51
C GLY A 101 -0.43 2.06 21.74
N LEU A 102 -1.18 2.43 20.68
CA LEU A 102 -2.36 3.31 20.77
C LEU A 102 -3.62 2.57 21.26
N ILE A 103 -3.55 1.25 21.32
CA ILE A 103 -4.59 0.36 21.84
C ILE A 103 -3.84 -0.62 22.75
N VAL A 104 -4.15 -0.59 24.04
CA VAL A 104 -3.73 -1.61 24.99
C VAL A 104 -4.79 -2.69 24.92
N GLU A 105 -4.46 -3.85 24.36
CA GLU A 105 -5.26 -5.05 24.56
C GLU A 105 -5.15 -5.39 26.06
N GLU A 106 -6.15 -5.02 26.84
CA GLU A 106 -6.32 -5.54 28.18
C GLU A 106 -6.88 -6.96 28.03
N GLN A 107 -5.97 -7.94 28.07
CA GLN A 107 -6.28 -9.37 28.15
C GLN A 107 -6.43 -9.81 29.60
#